data_AF-A0A6P0Z7L8-F1
#
_entry.id   AF-A0A6P0Z7L8-F1
#
_cell.length_a   1.000
_cell.length_b   1.000
_cell.length_c   1.000
_cell.angle_alpha   90.00
_cell.angle_beta   90.00
_cell.angle_gamma   90.00
#
_symmetry.space_group_name_H-M   'P 1'
#
loop_
_entity.id
_entity.type
_entity.pdbx_description
1 polymer ?
#
loop_
_entity_poly.entity_id
_entity_poly.type
_entity_poly.pdbx_seq_one_letter_code
_entity_poly.pdbx_strand_id
1 'polypeptide(L)'
;MFRAEGGSMESHNPQRFILQDKVPIPCSNERQWREFMQDKKNVLVGQDIIGHFRVMTVFLGFNHGNTENPKFFQTTCFGTSTEGKPKYSGTWQRACLEHRGKIACAQGLTKFADERAAGIDRSFKAVDWVLAPEAGEIQFILESESEAMRVMPINRKHWERRGRVVVFLVYPRQ
;
A
#
# COMPACT_ATOMS: atom_id res chain seq x y z
N MET A 1 -14.48 -55.00 -14.09
CA MET A 1 -15.21 -54.48 -12.91
C MET A 1 -14.35 -53.36 -12.34
N PHE A 2 -14.60 -52.11 -12.74
CA PHE A 2 -13.86 -50.95 -12.25
C PHE A 2 -14.75 -50.20 -11.25
N ARG A 3 -14.31 -50.10 -10.00
CA ARG A 3 -14.95 -49.28 -8.96
C ARG A 3 -14.57 -47.82 -9.21
N ALA A 4 -15.56 -46.99 -9.52
CA ALA A 4 -15.42 -45.55 -9.42
C ALA A 4 -15.63 -45.15 -7.94
N GLU A 5 -14.57 -44.69 -7.29
CA GLU A 5 -14.67 -44.04 -5.98
C GLU A 5 -15.21 -42.63 -6.21
N GLY A 6 -16.49 -42.46 -5.91
CA GLY A 6 -17.14 -41.16 -5.84
C GLY A 6 -16.60 -40.37 -4.66
N GLY A 7 -15.52 -39.61 -4.89
CA GLY A 7 -15.07 -38.59 -3.96
C GLY A 7 -16.14 -37.51 -3.83
N SER A 8 -16.87 -37.53 -2.72
CA SER A 8 -17.73 -36.45 -2.27
C SER A 8 -16.89 -35.17 -2.23
N MET A 9 -17.14 -34.27 -3.17
CA MET A 9 -16.60 -32.92 -3.18
C MET A 9 -17.33 -32.16 -2.07
N GLU A 10 -16.87 -32.33 -0.82
CA GLU A 10 -17.37 -31.57 0.31
C GLU A 10 -17.28 -30.09 -0.04
N SER A 11 -18.43 -29.47 -0.27
CA SER A 11 -18.54 -28.03 -0.46
C SER A 11 -18.19 -27.36 0.86
N HIS A 12 -16.90 -27.13 1.11
CA HIS A 12 -16.45 -26.31 2.22
C HIS A 12 -16.99 -24.90 2.02
N ASN A 13 -18.11 -24.62 2.68
CA ASN A 13 -18.59 -23.25 2.81
C ASN A 13 -17.47 -22.42 3.44
N PRO A 14 -17.04 -21.31 2.81
CA PRO A 14 -15.98 -20.49 3.36
C PRO A 14 -16.40 -19.97 4.72
N GLN A 15 -15.50 -20.11 5.71
CA GLN A 15 -15.76 -19.65 7.07
C GLN A 15 -16.03 -18.14 7.08
N ARG A 16 -17.16 -17.75 7.68
CA ARG A 16 -17.65 -16.38 7.79
C ARG A 16 -17.13 -15.71 9.06
N PHE A 17 -16.86 -14.41 8.99
CA PHE A 17 -16.35 -13.61 10.09
C PHE A 17 -17.11 -12.29 10.22
N ILE A 18 -17.24 -11.80 11.45
CA ILE A 18 -17.69 -10.44 11.78
C ILE A 18 -16.59 -9.73 12.58
N LEU A 19 -16.67 -8.41 12.76
CA LEU A 19 -15.78 -7.69 13.67
C LEU A 19 -16.44 -7.48 15.02
N GLN A 20 -15.71 -7.82 16.09
CA GLN A 20 -16.01 -7.40 17.45
C GLN A 20 -14.78 -6.68 17.99
N ASP A 21 -14.94 -5.44 18.45
CA ASP A 21 -13.84 -4.61 18.95
C ASP A 21 -12.63 -4.56 18.02
N LYS A 22 -12.90 -4.46 16.70
CA LYS A 22 -11.90 -4.43 15.62
C LYS A 22 -11.12 -5.74 15.44
N VAL A 23 -11.58 -6.84 16.02
CA VAL A 23 -11.00 -8.18 15.86
C VAL A 23 -11.96 -9.05 15.02
N PRO A 24 -11.47 -9.69 13.94
CA PRO A 24 -12.25 -10.69 13.20
C PRO A 24 -12.56 -11.90 14.08
N ILE A 25 -13.85 -12.22 14.24
CA ILE A 25 -14.32 -13.39 14.98
C ILE A 25 -15.16 -14.30 14.06
N PRO A 26 -15.00 -15.64 14.14
CA PRO A 26 -15.85 -16.55 13.38
C PRO A 26 -17.34 -16.35 13.70
N CYS A 27 -18.19 -16.39 12.67
CA CYS A 27 -19.64 -16.28 12.79
C CYS A 27 -20.31 -17.47 12.11
N SER A 28 -20.90 -18.37 12.89
CA SER A 28 -21.62 -19.55 12.38
C SER A 28 -23.04 -19.21 11.91
N ASN A 29 -23.63 -18.13 12.42
CA ASN A 29 -24.97 -17.70 12.06
C ASN A 29 -24.98 -16.86 10.78
N GLU A 30 -25.47 -17.46 9.68
CA GLU A 30 -25.54 -16.78 8.37
C GLU A 30 -26.37 -15.50 8.37
N ARG A 31 -27.48 -15.48 9.11
CA ARG A 31 -28.35 -14.30 9.18
C ARG A 31 -27.63 -13.15 9.85
N GLN A 32 -27.00 -13.40 11.00
CA GLN A 32 -26.21 -12.40 11.71
C GLN A 32 -25.07 -11.87 10.85
N TRP A 33 -24.35 -12.76 10.16
CA TRP A 33 -23.29 -12.36 9.25
C TRP A 33 -23.80 -11.48 8.10
N ARG A 34 -24.93 -11.83 7.48
CA ARG A 34 -25.55 -11.01 6.41
C ARG A 34 -25.95 -9.64 6.91
N GLU A 35 -26.63 -9.57 8.06
CA GLU A 35 -27.03 -8.30 8.70
C GLU A 35 -25.79 -7.45 9.00
N PHE A 36 -24.71 -8.05 9.52
CA PHE A 36 -23.45 -7.37 9.79
C PHE A 36 -22.82 -6.78 8.51
N MET A 37 -22.72 -7.58 7.44
CA MET A 37 -22.07 -7.18 6.19
C MET A 37 -22.87 -6.16 5.36
N GLN A 38 -24.18 -6.02 5.60
CA GLN A 38 -25.02 -5.01 4.95
C GLN A 38 -24.83 -3.60 5.53
N ASP A 39 -24.37 -3.49 6.78
CA ASP A 39 -24.09 -2.18 7.40
C ASP A 39 -22.71 -1.67 7.01
N LYS A 40 -22.68 -0.57 6.25
CA LYS A 40 -21.45 0.11 5.84
C LYS A 40 -20.54 0.48 7.01
N LYS A 41 -21.10 0.79 8.18
CA LYS A 41 -20.33 1.17 9.38
C LYS A 41 -19.54 -0.01 9.96
N ASN A 42 -20.00 -1.24 9.72
CA ASN A 42 -19.34 -2.45 10.16
C ASN A 42 -18.20 -2.87 9.23
N VAL A 43 -18.36 -2.64 7.92
CA VAL A 43 -17.39 -3.09 6.91
C VAL A 43 -16.37 -2.02 6.54
N LEU A 44 -16.71 -0.73 6.64
CA LEU A 44 -15.80 0.35 6.27
C LEU A 44 -14.82 0.67 7.41
N VAL A 45 -13.54 0.39 7.18
CA VAL A 45 -12.46 0.70 8.13
C VAL A 45 -11.99 2.15 7.97
N GLY A 46 -11.90 2.62 6.73
CA GLY A 46 -11.46 3.98 6.41
C GLY A 46 -11.70 4.33 4.95
N GLN A 47 -11.94 5.61 4.69
CA GLN A 47 -12.10 6.15 3.35
C GLN A 47 -11.62 7.59 3.31
N ASP A 48 -10.73 7.88 2.37
CA ASP A 48 -10.16 9.21 2.17
C ASP A 48 -10.09 9.55 0.69
N ILE A 49 -10.27 10.84 0.36
CA ILE A 49 -10.14 11.37 -1.00
C ILE A 49 -8.97 12.37 -0.98
N ILE A 50 -8.01 12.17 -1.87
CA ILE A 50 -6.79 12.98 -1.98
C ILE A 50 -6.58 13.34 -3.45
N GLY A 51 -6.83 14.60 -3.80
CA GLY A 51 -6.88 15.02 -5.20
C GLY A 51 -7.91 14.21 -5.98
N HIS A 52 -7.47 13.50 -7.02
CA HIS A 52 -8.31 12.59 -7.80
C HIS A 52 -8.24 11.12 -7.35
N PHE A 53 -7.46 10.82 -6.31
CA PHE A 53 -7.34 9.47 -5.75
C PHE A 53 -8.35 9.24 -4.63
N ARG A 54 -8.84 8.02 -4.51
CA ARG A 54 -9.65 7.58 -3.37
C ARG A 54 -9.01 6.37 -2.73
N VAL A 55 -8.72 6.43 -1.43
CA VAL A 55 -8.21 5.32 -0.64
C VAL A 55 -9.37 4.74 0.15
N MET A 56 -9.60 3.43 0.06
CA MET A 56 -10.60 2.73 0.87
C MET A 56 -9.99 1.51 1.52
N THR A 57 -10.32 1.29 2.79
CA THR A 57 -10.04 0.04 3.49
C THR A 57 -11.34 -0.55 4.00
N VAL A 58 -11.56 -1.83 3.72
CA VAL A 58 -12.78 -2.55 4.08
C VAL A 58 -12.44 -3.88 4.76
N PHE A 59 -13.32 -4.33 5.64
CA PHE A 59 -13.39 -5.69 6.13
C PHE A 59 -14.19 -6.56 5.16
N LEU A 60 -13.66 -7.75 4.86
CA LEU A 60 -14.14 -8.63 3.79
C LEU A 60 -15.25 -9.59 4.24
N GLY A 61 -15.38 -9.85 5.54
CA GLY A 61 -16.31 -10.85 6.07
C GLY A 61 -15.89 -12.31 5.88
N PHE A 62 -14.78 -12.55 5.18
CA PHE A 62 -14.17 -13.86 4.92
C PHE A 62 -12.65 -13.80 5.04
N ASN A 63 -12.00 -14.95 5.27
CA ASN A 63 -10.55 -15.06 5.14
C ASN A 63 -10.17 -15.30 3.66
N HIS A 64 -9.60 -14.30 2.99
CA HIS A 64 -9.07 -14.43 1.62
C HIS A 64 -7.64 -15.01 1.58
N GLY A 65 -7.11 -15.44 2.71
CA GLY A 65 -5.79 -16.05 2.88
C GLY A 65 -5.90 -17.50 3.30
N ASN A 66 -5.02 -17.92 4.21
CA ASN A 66 -5.09 -19.21 4.90
C ASN A 66 -5.03 -18.97 6.42
N THR A 67 -5.03 -20.06 7.21
CA THR A 67 -5.04 -19.98 8.67
C THR A 67 -3.77 -19.32 9.23
N GLU A 68 -2.63 -19.56 8.61
CA GLU A 68 -1.32 -19.01 9.04
C GLU A 68 -1.14 -17.54 8.62
N ASN A 69 -1.71 -17.17 7.48
CA ASN A 69 -1.61 -15.85 6.87
C ASN A 69 -3.01 -15.32 6.51
N PRO A 70 -3.81 -14.94 7.52
CA PRO A 70 -5.18 -14.49 7.29
C PRO A 70 -5.22 -13.16 6.53
N LYS A 71 -6.26 -13.01 5.71
CA LYS A 71 -6.53 -11.79 4.92
C LYS A 71 -8.00 -11.41 5.10
N PHE A 72 -8.26 -10.60 6.13
CA PHE A 72 -9.61 -10.16 6.49
C PHE A 72 -9.93 -8.74 6.02
N PHE A 73 -8.90 -7.96 5.71
CA PHE A 73 -9.03 -6.58 5.30
C PHE A 73 -8.41 -6.35 3.94
N GLN A 74 -9.00 -5.44 3.18
CA GLN A 74 -8.51 -5.03 1.87
C GLN A 74 -8.37 -3.51 1.83
N THR A 75 -7.21 -3.03 1.41
CA THR A 75 -6.95 -1.61 1.13
C THR A 75 -6.72 -1.41 -0.37
N THR A 76 -7.53 -0.55 -0.98
CA THR A 76 -7.46 -0.19 -2.40
C THR A 76 -7.25 1.31 -2.55
N CYS A 77 -6.39 1.70 -3.50
CA CYS A 77 -6.23 3.09 -3.93
C CYS A 77 -6.72 3.21 -5.37
N PHE A 78 -7.90 3.81 -5.53
CA PHE A 78 -8.57 4.06 -6.80
C PHE A 78 -7.94 5.24 -7.54
N GLY A 79 -7.96 5.19 -8.87
CA GLY A 79 -7.33 6.21 -9.72
C GLY A 79 -5.83 6.02 -9.90
N THR A 80 -5.28 4.86 -9.51
CA THR A 80 -3.87 4.50 -9.75
C THR A 80 -3.76 3.32 -10.71
N SER A 81 -2.62 3.15 -11.39
CA SER A 81 -2.33 1.94 -12.18
C SER A 81 -2.29 0.65 -11.34
N THR A 82 -2.27 0.78 -10.01
CA THR A 82 -2.27 -0.34 -9.05
C THR A 82 -3.65 -0.65 -8.47
N GLU A 83 -4.72 -0.03 -8.96
CA GLU A 83 -6.09 -0.24 -8.45
C GLU A 83 -6.50 -1.73 -8.46
N GLY A 84 -6.12 -2.48 -9.51
CA GLY A 84 -6.35 -3.92 -9.60
C GLY A 84 -5.46 -4.80 -8.72
N LYS A 85 -4.60 -4.20 -7.88
CA LYS A 85 -3.65 -4.91 -7.00
C LYS A 85 -3.83 -4.44 -5.54
N PRO A 86 -4.97 -4.73 -4.90
CA PRO A 86 -5.22 -4.30 -3.54
C PRO A 86 -4.24 -4.94 -2.55
N LYS A 87 -4.04 -4.27 -1.42
CA LYS A 87 -3.26 -4.79 -0.29
C LYS A 87 -4.17 -5.47 0.71
N TYR A 88 -3.80 -6.68 1.11
CA TYR A 88 -4.54 -7.45 2.09
C TYR A 88 -3.81 -7.50 3.42
N SER A 89 -4.55 -7.52 4.52
CA SER A 89 -3.99 -7.67 5.86
C SER A 89 -4.88 -8.54 6.76
N GLY A 90 -4.26 -9.20 7.73
CA GLY A 90 -4.94 -10.06 8.70
C GLY A 90 -5.46 -9.34 9.94
N THR A 91 -4.93 -8.15 10.27
CA THR A 91 -5.31 -7.41 11.47
C THR A 91 -5.78 -6.00 11.15
N TRP A 92 -6.63 -5.45 12.02
CA TRP A 92 -7.11 -4.07 11.90
C TRP A 92 -5.98 -3.06 11.96
N GLN A 93 -5.03 -3.23 12.89
CA GLN A 93 -3.89 -2.32 13.05
C GLN A 93 -3.03 -2.27 11.78
N ARG A 94 -2.79 -3.44 11.16
CA ARG A 94 -2.08 -3.49 9.87
C ARG A 94 -2.90 -2.83 8.76
N ALA A 95 -4.21 -3.06 8.72
CA ALA A 95 -5.10 -2.43 7.75
C ALA A 95 -5.04 -0.89 7.84
N CYS A 96 -5.09 -0.33 9.06
CA CYS A 96 -4.93 1.12 9.29
C CYS A 96 -3.54 1.64 8.88
N LEU A 97 -2.49 0.85 9.06
CA LEU A 97 -1.14 1.23 8.62
C LEU A 97 -1.04 1.27 7.09
N GLU A 98 -1.55 0.24 6.40
CA GLU A 98 -1.62 0.19 4.94
C GLU A 98 -2.47 1.35 4.40
N HIS A 99 -3.59 1.67 5.05
CA HIS A 99 -4.45 2.79 4.71
C HIS A 99 -3.68 4.12 4.74
N ARG A 100 -3.01 4.43 5.87
CA ARG A 100 -2.18 5.64 6.01
C ARG A 100 -1.05 5.68 5.00
N GLY A 101 -0.41 4.55 4.71
CA GLY A 101 0.62 4.46 3.67
C GLY A 101 0.09 4.84 2.29
N LYS A 102 -1.13 4.38 1.94
CA LYS A 102 -1.78 4.73 0.67
C LYS A 102 -2.20 6.20 0.60
N ILE A 103 -2.67 6.79 1.71
CA ILE A 103 -2.92 8.24 1.80
C ILE A 103 -1.64 9.01 1.50
N ALA A 104 -0.52 8.67 2.16
CA ALA A 104 0.75 9.36 1.95
C ALA A 104 1.24 9.27 0.50
N CYS A 105 1.10 8.09 -0.13
CA CYS A 105 1.41 7.94 -1.55
C CYS A 105 0.50 8.81 -2.43
N ALA A 106 -0.81 8.84 -2.17
CA ALA A 106 -1.76 9.65 -2.91
C ALA A 106 -1.43 11.15 -2.78
N GLN A 107 -1.09 11.62 -1.57
CA GLN A 107 -0.66 13.00 -1.33
C GLN A 107 0.58 13.35 -2.15
N GLY A 108 1.58 12.46 -2.20
CA GLY A 108 2.77 12.64 -3.01
C GLY A 108 2.47 12.74 -4.52
N LEU A 109 1.59 11.88 -5.02
CA LEU A 109 1.18 11.89 -6.43
C LEU A 109 0.34 13.11 -6.80
N THR A 110 -0.58 13.55 -5.93
CA THR A 110 -1.34 14.79 -6.12
C THR A 110 -0.41 15.98 -6.19
N LYS A 111 0.51 16.11 -5.22
CA LYS A 111 1.50 17.18 -5.23
C LYS A 111 2.35 17.18 -6.50
N PHE A 112 2.79 16.00 -6.94
CA PHE A 112 3.55 15.86 -8.19
C PHE A 112 2.74 16.32 -9.41
N ALA A 113 1.45 15.98 -9.48
CA ALA A 113 0.57 16.43 -10.54
C ALA A 113 0.38 17.96 -10.53
N ASP A 114 0.18 18.55 -9.35
CA ASP A 114 0.04 20.01 -9.18
C ASP A 114 1.32 20.76 -9.60
N GLU A 115 2.48 20.25 -9.19
CA GLU A 115 3.79 20.79 -9.60
C GLU A 115 3.96 20.73 -11.12
N ARG A 116 3.63 19.59 -11.74
CA ARG A 116 3.69 19.43 -13.19
C ARG A 116 2.72 20.37 -13.92
N ALA A 117 1.51 20.56 -13.41
CA ALA A 117 0.53 21.49 -13.96
C ALA A 117 0.98 22.95 -13.84
N ALA A 118 1.73 23.29 -12.79
CA ALA A 118 2.37 24.59 -12.62
C ALA A 118 3.65 24.78 -13.45
N GLY A 119 4.03 23.79 -14.29
CA GLY A 119 5.27 23.83 -15.07
C GLY A 119 6.54 23.64 -14.24
N ILE A 120 6.42 23.18 -12.99
CA ILE A 120 7.54 22.88 -12.12
C ILE A 120 8.06 21.48 -12.47
N ASP A 121 9.16 21.42 -13.22
CA ASP A 121 9.87 20.18 -13.48
C ASP A 121 10.99 19.95 -12.46
N ARG A 122 10.78 18.98 -11.57
CA ARG A 122 11.81 18.51 -10.61
C ARG A 122 12.64 17.36 -11.16
N SER A 123 12.47 16.97 -12.42
CA SER A 123 13.30 15.96 -13.04
C SER A 123 14.76 16.43 -13.11
N PHE A 124 15.65 15.46 -13.09
CA PHE A 124 17.06 15.70 -13.31
C PHE A 124 17.65 14.58 -14.13
N LYS A 125 18.65 14.92 -14.92
CA LYS A 125 19.43 13.98 -15.70
C LYS A 125 20.73 13.73 -14.97
N ALA A 126 20.91 12.51 -14.49
CA ALA A 126 22.22 12.06 -14.05
C ALA A 126 23.10 11.81 -15.28
N VAL A 127 24.36 12.27 -15.21
CA VAL A 127 25.41 11.90 -16.17
C VAL A 127 25.74 10.42 -16.02
N ASP A 128 25.75 9.95 -14.77
CA ASP A 128 26.03 8.57 -14.41
C ASP A 128 25.44 8.25 -13.02
N TRP A 129 25.38 6.98 -12.64
CA TRP A 129 24.95 6.55 -11.31
C TRP A 129 25.74 5.35 -10.80
N VAL A 130 25.91 5.29 -9.48
CA VAL A 130 26.62 4.21 -8.79
C VAL A 130 25.70 3.61 -7.74
N LEU A 131 25.50 2.29 -7.79
CA LEU A 131 24.89 1.52 -6.70
C LEU A 131 26.00 1.06 -5.76
N ALA A 132 25.96 1.51 -4.51
CA ALA A 132 26.88 1.08 -3.46
C ALA A 132 26.07 0.35 -2.37
N PRO A 133 25.67 -0.92 -2.61
CA PRO A 133 24.80 -1.67 -1.70
C PRO A 133 25.42 -1.86 -0.31
N GLU A 134 26.74 -2.07 -0.23
CA GLU A 134 27.48 -2.20 1.03
C GLU A 134 27.39 -0.94 1.89
N ALA A 135 27.30 0.23 1.27
CA ALA A 135 27.12 1.51 1.95
C ALA A 135 25.63 1.85 2.17
N GLY A 136 24.70 1.09 1.59
CA GLY A 136 23.28 1.43 1.56
C GLY A 136 22.99 2.70 0.76
N GLU A 137 23.74 2.95 -0.32
CA GLU A 137 23.68 4.20 -1.08
C GLU A 137 23.34 3.97 -2.57
N ILE A 138 22.59 4.92 -3.13
CA ILE A 138 22.46 5.13 -4.58
C ILE A 138 22.99 6.52 -4.87
N GLN A 139 24.05 6.62 -5.67
CA GLN A 139 24.71 7.87 -5.97
C GLN A 139 24.38 8.30 -7.40
N PHE A 140 23.89 9.52 -7.57
CA PHE A 140 23.57 10.14 -8.86
C PHE A 140 24.61 11.23 -9.15
N ILE A 141 25.41 11.03 -10.19
CA ILE A 141 26.45 11.98 -10.60
C ILE A 141 25.83 12.95 -11.60
N LEU A 142 25.85 14.25 -11.29
CA LEU A 142 25.29 15.28 -12.16
C LEU A 142 26.38 16.05 -12.91
N GLU A 143 25.94 16.87 -13.87
CA GLU A 143 26.83 17.68 -14.71
C GLU A 143 27.62 18.71 -13.88
N SER A 144 27.00 19.27 -12.84
CA SER A 144 27.62 20.30 -12.00
C SER A 144 27.12 20.27 -10.55
N GLU A 145 27.84 20.97 -9.68
CA GLU A 145 27.40 21.19 -8.30
C GLU A 145 26.14 22.04 -8.21
N SER A 146 26.00 23.03 -9.10
CA SER A 146 24.78 23.85 -9.20
C SER A 146 23.54 23.02 -9.51
N GLU A 147 23.66 22.05 -10.43
CA GLU A 147 22.59 21.09 -10.70
C GLU A 147 22.29 20.23 -9.46
N ALA A 148 23.32 19.75 -8.76
CA ALA A 148 23.13 18.97 -7.53
C ALA A 148 22.42 19.75 -6.42
N MET A 149 22.67 21.06 -6.32
CA MET A 149 21.92 21.94 -5.43
C MET A 149 20.48 22.14 -5.87
N ARG A 150 20.23 22.35 -7.17
CA ARG A 150 18.90 22.57 -7.75
C ARG A 150 17.97 21.37 -7.52
N VAL A 151 18.49 20.16 -7.68
CA VAL A 151 17.68 18.92 -7.68
C VAL A 151 17.52 18.32 -6.29
N MET A 152 18.19 18.87 -5.28
CA MET A 152 18.13 18.36 -3.92
C MET A 152 16.71 18.50 -3.34
N PRO A 153 16.03 17.40 -2.98
CA PRO A 153 14.73 17.47 -2.31
C PRO A 153 14.77 18.30 -1.02
N ILE A 154 13.63 18.95 -0.75
CA ILE A 154 13.40 19.70 0.49
C ILE A 154 13.50 18.77 1.70
N ASN A 155 12.93 17.57 1.62
CA ASN A 155 13.09 16.54 2.64
C ASN A 155 14.40 15.79 2.42
N ARG A 156 15.40 16.14 3.24
CA ARG A 156 16.75 15.56 3.17
C ARG A 156 16.93 14.28 4.00
N LYS A 157 15.87 13.71 4.60
CA LYS A 157 15.98 12.55 5.49
C LYS A 157 16.78 11.39 4.89
N HIS A 158 16.59 11.13 3.60
CA HIS A 158 17.29 10.07 2.86
C HIS A 158 18.21 10.62 1.79
N TRP A 159 18.52 11.92 1.81
CA TRP A 159 19.20 12.56 0.69
C TRP A 159 20.35 13.42 1.18
N GLU A 160 21.55 13.09 0.68
CA GLU A 160 22.76 13.86 0.91
C GLU A 160 23.29 14.43 -0.40
N ARG A 161 24.10 15.48 -0.31
CA ARG A 161 24.83 16.06 -1.44
C ARG A 161 26.33 16.00 -1.16
N ARG A 162 27.11 15.57 -2.15
CA ARG A 162 28.57 15.47 -2.12
C ARG A 162 29.14 16.12 -3.39
N GLY A 163 29.30 17.44 -3.36
CA GLY A 163 29.65 18.23 -4.54
C GLY A 163 28.58 18.10 -5.63
N ARG A 164 28.97 17.58 -6.80
CA ARG A 164 28.07 17.28 -7.94
C ARG A 164 27.28 15.97 -7.82
N VAL A 165 27.47 15.23 -6.72
CA VAL A 165 26.80 13.94 -6.50
C VAL A 165 25.63 14.14 -5.54
N VAL A 166 24.47 13.60 -5.91
CA VAL A 166 23.31 13.47 -5.03
C VAL A 166 23.21 12.02 -4.58
N VAL A 167 23.14 11.78 -3.29
CA VAL A 167 23.14 10.42 -2.71
C VAL A 167 21.80 10.16 -2.06
N PHE A 168 21.12 9.10 -2.50
CA PHE A 168 19.99 8.53 -1.80
C PHE A 168 20.46 7.45 -0.83
N LEU A 169 20.21 7.67 0.46
CA LEU A 169 20.48 6.72 1.53
C LEU A 169 19.29 5.78 1.70
N VAL A 170 19.50 4.49 1.42
CA VAL A 170 18.49 3.44 1.63
C VAL A 170 18.08 3.40 3.10
N TYR A 171 19.07 3.53 3.99
CA TYR A 171 18.86 3.69 5.43
C TYR A 171 19.36 5.07 5.85
N PRO A 172 18.50 5.93 6.42
CA PRO A 172 18.90 7.26 6.84
C PRO A 172 19.90 7.13 7.99
N ARG A 173 20.93 7.97 8.01
CA ARG A 173 21.86 8.05 9.15
C ARG A 173 21.06 8.48 10.38
N GLN A 174 21.29 7.80 11.51
CA GLN A 174 20.66 8.14 12.79
C GLN A 174 21.11 9.50 13.29
#